data_AF-A0A2G5IXU2-F1
#
_entry.id   AF-A0A2G5IXU2-F1
#
_cell.length_a   1.000
_cell.length_b   1.000
_cell.length_c   1.000
_cell.angle_alpha   90.00
_cell.angle_beta   90.00
_cell.angle_gamma   90.00
#
_symmetry.space_group_name_H-M   'P 1'
#
loop_
_entity.id
_entity.type
_entity.pdbx_description
1 polymer ?
#
loop_
_entity_poly.entity_id
_entity_poly.type
_entity_poly.pdbx_seq_one_letter_code
_entity_poly.pdbx_strand_id
1 'polypeptide(L)'
;MTDRRLMSARRAQEIIEGAELVKAPDWRDTRNWHVVAADGTVLVVVAPSYGGTSRTGRNGWKYFLAAMGPSGNRDPEPTRQQAAARGLAAWKRWVTTAARR
;
A
#
# COMPACT_ATOMS: atom_id res chain seq x y z
N MET A 1 12.49 11.04 14.17
CA MET A 1 12.96 9.83 13.47
C MET A 1 12.60 8.64 14.33
N THR A 2 11.57 7.88 13.96
CA THR A 2 11.17 6.68 14.71
C THR A 2 12.20 5.59 14.44
N ASP A 3 12.85 5.09 15.49
CA ASP A 3 13.84 4.02 15.42
C ASP A 3 13.18 2.77 14.81
N ARG A 4 13.50 2.47 13.54
CA ARG A 4 12.88 1.37 12.79
C ARG A 4 13.52 0.07 13.24
N ARG A 5 12.97 -0.54 14.29
CA ARG A 5 13.32 -1.90 14.69
C ARG A 5 13.02 -2.85 13.52
N LEU A 6 14.04 -3.52 13.03
CA LEU A 6 13.91 -4.42 11.88
C LEU A 6 13.03 -5.61 12.26
N MET A 7 12.06 -5.88 11.41
CA MET A 7 11.15 -7.01 11.58
C MET A 7 11.70 -8.21 10.82
N SER A 8 11.57 -9.40 11.40
CA SER A 8 11.91 -10.64 10.70
C SER A 8 10.98 -10.85 9.49
N ALA A 9 11.50 -11.47 8.43
CA ALA A 9 10.71 -11.75 7.23
C ALA A 9 9.49 -12.63 7.53
N ARG A 10 9.61 -13.53 8.51
CA ARG A 10 8.51 -14.36 9.01
C ARG A 10 7.42 -13.49 9.66
N ARG A 11 7.79 -12.61 10.58
CA ARG A 11 6.81 -11.77 11.27
C ARG A 11 6.10 -10.82 10.29
N ALA A 12 6.83 -10.29 9.32
CA ALA A 12 6.23 -9.49 8.24
C ALA A 12 5.23 -10.32 7.42
N GLN A 13 5.53 -11.59 7.14
CA GLN A 13 4.64 -12.47 6.40
C GLN A 13 3.35 -12.77 7.18
N GLU A 14 3.43 -13.04 8.48
CA GLU A 14 2.25 -13.27 9.34
C GLU A 14 1.31 -12.04 9.34
N ILE A 15 1.87 -10.83 9.38
CA ILE A 15 1.07 -9.60 9.30
C ILE A 15 0.37 -9.48 7.93
N ILE A 16 1.06 -9.84 6.84
CA ILE A 16 0.50 -9.79 5.49
C ILE A 16 -0.66 -10.78 5.34
N GLU A 17 -0.53 -11.98 5.91
CA GLU A 17 -1.57 -13.02 5.85
C GLU A 17 -2.85 -12.64 6.60
N GLY A 18 -2.71 -11.87 7.68
CA GLY A 18 -3.85 -11.30 8.42
C GLY A 18 -4.31 -9.93 7.91
N ALA A 19 -3.78 -9.43 6.79
CA ALA A 19 -4.13 -8.10 6.29
C ALA A 19 -5.29 -8.13 5.28
N GLU A 20 -6.15 -7.13 5.34
CA GLU A 20 -7.33 -7.02 4.49
C GLU A 20 -7.32 -5.75 3.64
N LEU A 21 -7.80 -5.87 2.41
CA LEU A 21 -8.01 -4.73 1.51
C LEU A 21 -9.41 -4.15 1.72
N VAL A 22 -9.50 -3.06 2.48
CA VAL A 22 -10.75 -2.39 2.85
C VAL A 22 -10.91 -1.04 2.16
N LYS A 23 -12.15 -0.58 2.01
CA LYS A 23 -12.41 0.77 1.50
C LYS A 23 -11.93 1.80 2.54
N ALA A 24 -11.19 2.82 2.12
CA ALA A 24 -10.76 3.88 3.02
C ALA A 24 -11.98 4.57 3.66
N PRO A 25 -11.97 4.83 4.99
CA PRO A 25 -13.11 5.38 5.74
C PRO A 25 -13.36 6.88 5.47
N ASP A 26 -12.37 7.59 4.92
CA ASP A 26 -12.49 9.04 4.70
C ASP A 26 -13.31 9.34 3.45
N TRP A 27 -14.25 10.30 3.60
CA TRP A 27 -15.17 10.95 2.65
C TRP A 27 -15.63 10.18 1.41
N ARG A 28 -16.93 10.30 1.11
CA ARG A 28 -17.64 9.64 0.00
C ARG A 28 -16.93 9.75 -1.37
N ASP A 29 -16.08 10.76 -1.54
CA ASP A 29 -15.36 11.09 -2.77
C ASP A 29 -13.95 10.48 -2.87
N THR A 30 -13.35 10.09 -1.74
CA THR A 30 -12.01 9.49 -1.76
C THR A 30 -12.13 8.08 -2.32
N ARG A 31 -11.59 7.83 -3.52
CA ARG A 31 -11.64 6.52 -4.19
C ARG A 31 -10.55 5.55 -3.71
N ASN A 32 -9.93 5.85 -2.57
CA ASN A 32 -8.82 5.10 -1.99
C ASN A 32 -9.29 3.83 -1.27
N TRP A 33 -8.37 2.89 -1.18
CA TRP A 33 -8.47 1.62 -0.47
C TRP A 33 -7.26 1.49 0.44
N HIS A 34 -7.42 0.83 1.58
CA HIS A 34 -6.37 0.59 2.56
C HIS A 34 -6.11 -0.91 2.68
N VAL A 35 -4.85 -1.30 2.76
CA VAL A 35 -4.47 -2.62 3.27
C VAL A 35 -4.20 -2.47 4.75
N VAL A 36 -5.01 -3.13 5.56
CA VAL A 36 -5.07 -2.96 7.02
C VAL A 36 -4.71 -4.28 7.69
N ALA A 37 -3.75 -4.25 8.61
CA ALA A 37 -3.39 -5.41 9.42
C ALA A 37 -4.50 -5.74 10.44
N ALA A 38 -4.47 -6.94 11.01
CA ALA A 38 -5.44 -7.40 12.01
C ALA A 38 -5.58 -6.47 13.24
N ASP A 39 -4.54 -5.70 13.58
CA ASP A 39 -4.55 -4.72 14.67
C ASP A 39 -5.11 -3.33 14.27
N GLY A 40 -5.60 -3.18 13.04
CA GLY A 40 -6.10 -1.92 12.50
C GLY A 40 -5.03 -1.02 11.87
N THR A 41 -3.75 -1.43 11.88
CA THR A 41 -2.67 -0.63 11.28
C THR A 41 -2.80 -0.58 9.76
N VAL A 42 -2.84 0.61 9.18
CA VAL A 42 -2.78 0.78 7.72
C VAL A 42 -1.34 0.57 7.24
N LEU A 43 -1.13 -0.45 6.41
CA LEU A 43 0.18 -0.80 5.86
C LEU A 43 0.43 -0.08 4.53
N VAL A 44 -0.58 -0.11 3.66
CA VAL A 44 -0.52 0.36 2.28
C VAL A 44 -1.80 1.12 1.96
N VAL A 45 -1.65 2.25 1.25
CA VAL A 45 -2.76 2.94 0.63
C VAL A 45 -2.75 2.64 -0.86
N VAL A 46 -3.89 2.24 -1.39
CA VAL A 46 -4.14 1.99 -2.81
C VAL A 46 -5.04 3.11 -3.34
N ALA A 47 -4.51 3.90 -4.27
CA ALA A 47 -5.18 5.06 -4.83
C ALA A 47 -5.40 4.87 -6.33
N PRO A 48 -6.52 5.37 -6.91
CA PRO A 48 -6.66 5.39 -8.35
C PRO A 48 -5.58 6.28 -8.98
N SER A 49 -5.03 5.85 -10.11
CA SER A 49 -4.22 6.71 -10.97
C SER A 49 -5.11 7.31 -12.04
N TYR A 50 -4.89 8.59 -12.36
CA TYR A 50 -5.60 9.32 -13.41
C TYR A 50 -4.62 9.78 -14.50
N GLY A 51 -5.15 10.20 -15.66
CA GLY A 51 -4.34 10.73 -16.76
C GLY A 51 -4.08 9.75 -17.91
N GLY A 52 -4.97 8.77 -18.12
CA GLY A 52 -4.99 7.91 -19.30
C GLY A 52 -6.14 8.26 -20.25
N THR A 53 -6.13 7.68 -21.45
CA THR A 53 -7.17 7.88 -22.49
C THR A 53 -8.48 7.13 -22.23
N SER A 54 -8.64 6.50 -21.06
CA SER A 54 -9.87 5.76 -20.75
C SER A 54 -11.06 6.71 -20.55
N ARG A 55 -12.28 6.23 -20.87
CA ARG A 55 -13.54 6.97 -20.74
C ARG A 55 -13.79 7.58 -19.35
N THR A 56 -13.13 7.08 -18.31
CA THR A 56 -13.28 7.56 -16.92
C THR A 56 -12.09 8.42 -16.45
N GLY A 57 -11.09 8.63 -17.30
CA GLY A 57 -9.81 9.25 -16.96
C GLY A 57 -8.91 8.40 -16.04
N ARG A 58 -9.41 7.27 -15.52
CA ARG A 58 -8.66 6.34 -14.67
C ARG A 58 -7.70 5.51 -15.51
N ASN A 59 -6.45 5.48 -15.09
CA ASN A 59 -5.37 4.71 -15.69
C ASN A 59 -4.81 3.72 -14.66
N GLY A 60 -5.66 2.84 -14.12
CA GLY A 60 -5.27 1.84 -13.12
C GLY A 60 -5.17 2.37 -11.68
N TRP A 61 -4.34 1.69 -10.89
CA TRP A 61 -4.23 1.83 -9.43
C TRP A 61 -2.77 1.91 -9.01
N LYS A 62 -2.45 2.90 -8.18
CA LYS A 62 -1.13 3.04 -7.55
C LYS A 62 -1.21 2.61 -6.09
N TYR A 63 -0.05 2.31 -5.52
CA TYR A 63 0.09 2.08 -4.09
C TYR A 63 1.17 2.99 -3.51
N PHE A 64 1.09 3.23 -2.22
CA PHE A 64 2.17 3.80 -1.42
C PHE A 64 2.12 3.27 0.01
N LEU A 65 3.26 3.26 0.70
CA LEU A 65 3.31 2.83 2.10
C LEU A 65 2.71 3.93 2.97
N ALA A 66 1.80 3.58 3.88
CA ALA A 66 1.13 4.57 4.72
C ALA A 66 2.14 5.40 5.54
N ALA A 67 3.19 4.75 6.04
CA ALA A 67 4.26 5.38 6.81
C ALA A 67 5.17 6.32 5.99
N MET A 68 5.17 6.22 4.65
CA MET A 68 6.02 7.07 3.78
C MET A 68 5.22 8.15 3.04
N GLY A 69 3.89 8.10 3.13
CA GLY A 69 3.01 8.96 2.33
C GLY A 69 3.08 8.63 0.82
N PRO A 70 2.49 9.47 -0.04
CA PRO A 70 2.43 9.26 -1.49
C PRO A 70 3.81 9.25 -2.16
N SER A 71 4.51 8.11 -2.10
CA SER A 71 5.70 7.86 -2.91
C SER A 71 5.26 7.14 -4.19
N GLY A 72 5.28 7.85 -5.32
CA GLY A 72 4.68 7.38 -6.56
C GLY A 72 5.32 6.10 -7.07
N ASN A 73 4.60 4.98 -7.00
CA ASN A 73 4.81 3.94 -8.00
C ASN A 73 4.53 4.57 -9.37
N ARG A 74 5.54 4.58 -10.25
CA ARG A 74 5.43 5.21 -11.58
C ARG A 74 4.37 4.51 -12.42
N ASP A 75 4.34 3.19 -12.34
CA ASP A 75 3.50 2.35 -13.18
C ASP A 75 2.23 1.94 -12.42
N PRO A 76 1.04 2.38 -12.89
CA PRO A 76 -0.21 1.93 -12.32
C PRO A 76 -0.45 0.45 -12.57
N GLU A 77 -0.98 -0.25 -11.58
CA GLU A 77 -1.46 -1.61 -11.72
C GLU A 77 -2.88 -1.63 -12.31
N PRO A 78 -3.24 -2.64 -13.13
CA PRO A 78 -4.58 -2.78 -13.70
C PRO A 78 -5.70 -2.85 -12.65
N THR A 79 -5.44 -3.46 -11.50
CA THR A 79 -6.45 -3.69 -10.45
C THR A 79 -5.98 -3.22 -9.07
N ARG A 80 -6.95 -2.89 -8.19
CA ARG A 80 -6.67 -2.55 -6.79
C ARG A 80 -5.99 -3.69 -6.02
N GLN A 81 -6.32 -4.95 -6.36
CA GLN A 81 -5.72 -6.14 -5.75
C GLN A 81 -4.26 -6.30 -6.14
N GLN A 82 -3.91 -6.08 -7.41
CA GLN A 82 -2.51 -6.09 -7.85
C GLN A 82 -1.71 -4.96 -7.21
N ALA A 83 -2.29 -3.75 -7.11
CA ALA A 83 -1.67 -2.64 -6.38
C ALA A 83 -1.45 -2.97 -4.90
N ALA A 84 -2.44 -3.59 -4.24
CA ALA A 84 -2.32 -4.06 -2.87
C ALA A 84 -1.21 -5.10 -2.69
N ALA A 85 -1.17 -6.11 -3.57
CA ALA A 85 -0.15 -7.17 -3.54
C ALA A 85 1.27 -6.61 -3.74
N ARG A 86 1.47 -5.71 -4.73
CA ARG A 86 2.75 -5.04 -4.92
C ARG A 86 3.13 -4.15 -3.75
N GLY A 87 2.15 -3.45 -3.17
CA GLY A 87 2.33 -2.66 -1.96
C GLY A 87 2.74 -3.50 -0.75
N LEU A 88 2.14 -4.67 -0.53
CA LEU A 88 2.53 -5.59 0.53
C LEU A 88 3.95 -6.14 0.33
N ALA A 89 4.34 -6.43 -0.91
CA ALA A 89 5.71 -6.81 -1.23
C ALA A 89 6.71 -5.67 -0.94
N ALA A 90 6.34 -4.43 -1.28
CA ALA A 90 7.14 -3.24 -0.98
C ALA A 90 7.24 -2.98 0.54
N TRP A 91 6.13 -3.12 1.26
CA TRP A 91 6.08 -3.00 2.71
C TRP A 91 6.96 -4.05 3.38
N LYS A 92 6.86 -5.32 2.96
CA LYS A 92 7.70 -6.42 3.45
C LYS A 92 9.18 -6.09 3.28
N ARG A 93 9.60 -5.62 2.10
CA ARG A 93 10.99 -5.19 1.88
C ARG A 93 11.35 -4.03 2.81
N TRP A 94 10.50 -3.02 2.91
CA TRP A 94 10.75 -1.84 3.74
C TRP A 94 10.96 -2.17 5.23
N VAL A 95 10.16 -3.07 5.81
CA VAL A 95 10.28 -3.44 7.24
C VAL A 95 11.39 -4.46 7.53
N THR A 96 11.83 -5.22 6.53
CA THR A 96 12.83 -6.29 6.69
C THR A 96 14.24 -5.85 6.29
N THR A 97 14.40 -4.91 5.36
CA THR A 97 15.71 -4.41 4.97
C THR A 97 16.23 -3.46 6.05
N ALA A 98 17.49 -3.62 6.48
CA ALA A 98 18.15 -2.61 7.33
C ALA A 98 18.07 -1.24 6.65
N ALA A 99 17.66 -0.19 7.37
CA ALA A 99 17.79 1.15 6.83
C ALA A 99 19.30 1.34 6.63
N ARG A 100 19.76 1.49 5.38
CA ARG A 100 21.12 1.98 5.16
C ARG A 100 21.17 3.34 5.87
N ARG A 101 21.97 3.39 6.94
CA ARG A 101 22.35 4.62 7.62
C ARG A 101 23.00 5.57 6.62
#